data_AF-A0A9X1Z964-F1
#
_entry.id   AF-A0A9X1Z964-F1
#
_cell.length_a   1.000
_cell.length_b   1.000
_cell.length_c   1.000
_cell.angle_alpha   90.00
_cell.angle_beta   90.00
_cell.angle_gamma   90.00
#
_symmetry.space_group_name_H-M   'P 1'
#
loop_
_entity.id
_entity.type
_entity.pdbx_description
1 polymer ?
#
loop_
_entity_poly.entity_id
_entity_poly.type
_entity_poly.pdbx_seq_one_letter_code
_entity_poly.pdbx_strand_id
1 'polypeptide(L)'
;MSNIIQLLERMGQDASLQTETNFEQAIAESALTESLKQALINRDDISLKRELDVCPDVVCVLLPAEDDEEKTEDSPKEDETEISVNS
;
A
#
# COMPACT_ATOMS: atom_id res chain seq x y z
N MET A 1 -8.49 8.84 -15.86
CA MET A 1 -8.66 7.43 -15.48
C MET A 1 -7.28 6.80 -15.52
N SER A 2 -6.91 6.01 -14.51
CA SER A 2 -5.59 5.38 -14.49
C SER A 2 -5.60 4.14 -15.39
N ASN A 3 -4.66 4.03 -16.32
CA ASN A 3 -4.59 2.97 -17.33
C ASN A 3 -4.59 1.55 -16.71
N ILE A 4 -4.06 1.43 -15.49
CA ILE A 4 -3.98 0.19 -14.71
C ILE A 4 -5.35 -0.29 -14.23
N ILE A 5 -6.22 0.61 -13.78
CA ILE A 5 -7.54 0.24 -13.24
C ILE A 5 -8.43 -0.31 -14.35
N GLN A 6 -8.38 0.29 -15.54
CA GLN A 6 -9.13 -0.19 -16.72
C GLN A 6 -8.65 -1.58 -17.18
N LEU A 7 -7.34 -1.83 -17.13
CA LEU A 7 -6.79 -3.15 -17.46
C LEU A 7 -7.26 -4.20 -16.47
N LEU A 8 -7.16 -3.90 -15.16
CA LEU A 8 -7.60 -4.80 -14.09
C LEU A 8 -9.11 -5.06 -14.13
N GLU A 9 -9.91 -4.02 -14.40
CA GLU A 9 -11.35 -4.15 -14.63
C GLU A 9 -11.64 -5.11 -15.79
N ARG A 10 -10.99 -4.92 -16.94
CA ARG A 10 -11.16 -5.78 -18.11
C ARG A 10 -10.79 -7.23 -17.79
N MET A 11 -9.69 -7.45 -17.06
CA MET A 11 -9.27 -8.79 -16.62
C MET A 11 -10.27 -9.44 -15.65
N GLY A 12 -10.96 -8.66 -14.82
CA GLY A 12 -11.99 -9.15 -13.92
C GLY A 12 -13.32 -9.47 -14.63
N GLN A 13 -13.63 -8.76 -15.70
CA GLN A 13 -14.87 -8.94 -16.48
C GLN A 13 -14.75 -10.03 -17.56
N ASP A 14 -13.59 -10.19 -18.18
CA ASP A 14 -13.38 -11.11 -19.30
C ASP A 14 -12.64 -12.38 -18.85
N ALA A 15 -13.39 -13.47 -18.72
CA ALA A 15 -12.85 -14.79 -18.35
C ALA A 15 -11.80 -15.32 -19.35
N SER A 16 -11.82 -14.87 -20.61
CA SER A 16 -10.83 -15.30 -21.61
C SER A 16 -9.42 -14.75 -21.32
N LEU A 17 -9.32 -13.66 -20.57
CA LEU A 17 -8.06 -13.03 -20.15
C LEU A 17 -7.44 -13.70 -18.91
N GLN A 18 -8.09 -14.71 -18.33
CA GLN A 18 -7.54 -15.47 -17.20
C GLN A 18 -6.58 -16.59 -17.61
N THR A 19 -6.45 -16.86 -18.92
CA THR A 19 -5.41 -17.77 -19.41
C THR A 19 -4.05 -17.07 -19.38
N GLU A 20 -2.99 -17.80 -19.10
CA GLU A 20 -1.63 -17.25 -18.94
C GLU A 20 -1.17 -16.48 -20.19
N THR A 21 -1.40 -17.05 -21.39
CA THR A 21 -1.03 -16.42 -22.66
C THR A 21 -1.79 -15.10 -22.90
N ASN A 22 -3.11 -15.10 -22.71
CA ASN A 22 -3.91 -13.90 -22.94
C ASN A 22 -3.65 -12.83 -21.88
N PHE A 23 -3.34 -13.25 -20.65
CA PHE A 23 -2.95 -12.38 -19.55
C PHE A 23 -1.64 -11.64 -19.87
N GLU A 24 -0.59 -12.37 -20.25
CA GLU A 24 0.70 -11.76 -20.61
C GLU A 24 0.58 -10.83 -21.82
N GLN A 25 -0.17 -11.24 -22.84
CA GLN A 25 -0.40 -10.42 -24.04
C GLN A 25 -1.16 -9.13 -23.69
N ALA A 26 -2.20 -9.21 -22.87
CA ALA A 26 -2.95 -8.05 -22.42
C ALA A 26 -2.09 -7.04 -21.65
N ILE A 27 -1.12 -7.52 -20.86
CA ILE A 27 -0.16 -6.69 -20.13
C ILE A 27 0.85 -6.07 -21.08
N ALA A 28 1.38 -6.85 -22.03
CA ALA A 28 2.36 -6.38 -23.00
C ALA A 28 1.81 -5.23 -23.86
N GLU A 29 0.58 -5.38 -24.35
CA GLU A 29 -0.13 -4.39 -25.19
C GLU A 29 -0.60 -3.15 -24.41
N SER A 30 -0.62 -3.20 -23.08
CA SER A 30 -1.07 -2.09 -22.25
C SER A 30 -0.07 -0.92 -22.23
N ALA A 31 -0.58 0.30 -22.07
CA ALA A 31 0.21 1.51 -21.90
C ALA A 31 0.67 1.73 -20.43
N LEU A 32 1.03 0.64 -19.74
CA LEU A 32 1.55 0.65 -18.38
C LEU A 32 3.06 0.88 -18.35
N THR A 33 3.57 1.35 -17.20
CA THR A 33 5.01 1.39 -16.93
C THR A 33 5.59 -0.01 -16.86
N GLU A 34 6.88 -0.15 -17.15
CA GLU A 34 7.55 -1.45 -17.08
C GLU A 34 7.47 -2.05 -15.68
N SER A 35 7.54 -1.22 -14.63
CA SER A 35 7.40 -1.66 -13.24
C SER A 35 6.05 -2.35 -12.97
N LEU A 36 4.94 -1.73 -13.41
CA LEU A 36 3.60 -2.30 -13.29
C LEU A 36 3.45 -3.60 -14.10
N LYS A 37 4.02 -3.64 -15.31
CA LYS A 37 3.99 -4.84 -16.16
C LYS A 37 4.70 -6.01 -15.47
N GLN A 38 5.90 -5.77 -14.93
CA GLN A 38 6.66 -6.78 -14.20
C GLN A 38 5.96 -7.22 -12.91
N ALA A 39 5.37 -6.29 -12.16
CA ALA A 39 4.60 -6.63 -10.96
C ALA A 39 3.39 -7.53 -11.30
N LEU A 40 2.69 -7.27 -12.40
CA LEU A 40 1.57 -8.09 -12.86
C LEU A 40 2.01 -9.48 -13.35
N ILE A 41 3.08 -9.56 -14.16
CA ILE A 41 3.61 -10.82 -14.70
C ILE A 41 4.13 -11.73 -13.57
N ASN A 42 4.90 -11.17 -12.63
CA ASN A 42 5.46 -11.91 -11.51
C ASN A 42 4.44 -12.19 -10.40
N ARG A 43 3.20 -11.70 -10.54
CA ARG A 43 2.14 -11.72 -9.51
C ARG A 43 2.62 -11.19 -8.16
N ASP A 44 3.46 -10.16 -8.21
CA ASP A 44 3.96 -9.45 -7.04
C ASP A 44 2.90 -8.47 -6.54
N ASP A 45 2.05 -8.94 -5.64
CA ASP A 45 0.94 -8.18 -5.08
C ASP A 45 1.43 -7.04 -4.16
N ILE A 46 2.59 -7.18 -3.53
CA ILE A 46 3.17 -6.16 -2.64
C ILE A 46 3.61 -4.95 -3.46
N SER A 47 4.41 -5.17 -4.50
CA SER A 47 4.87 -4.09 -5.39
C SER A 47 3.70 -3.43 -6.12
N LEU A 48 2.72 -4.23 -6.57
CA LEU A 48 1.53 -3.71 -7.22
C LEU A 48 0.70 -2.81 -6.28
N LYS A 49 0.47 -3.23 -5.02
CA LYS A 49 -0.24 -2.42 -4.01
C LYS A 49 0.47 -1.11 -3.70
N ARG A 50 1.81 -1.15 -3.62
CA ARG A 50 2.64 0.02 -3.36
C ARG A 50 2.61 1.02 -4.50
N GLU A 51 2.69 0.55 -5.76
CA GLU A 51 2.60 1.45 -6.92
C GLU A 51 1.19 2.01 -7.13
N LEU A 52 0.16 1.26 -6.73
CA LEU A 52 -1.23 1.70 -6.77
C LEU A 52 -1.63 2.60 -5.60
N ASP A 53 -0.77 2.73 -4.57
CA ASP A 53 -1.02 3.51 -3.34
C ASP A 53 -2.37 3.16 -2.67
N VAL A 54 -2.77 1.89 -2.75
CA VAL A 54 -4.09 1.40 -2.27
C VAL A 54 -4.09 0.98 -0.80
N CYS A 55 -2.94 0.97 -0.14
CA CYS A 55 -2.80 0.60 1.25
C CYS A 55 -2.28 1.80 2.07
N PRO A 56 -3.17 2.62 2.64
CA PRO A 56 -2.74 3.52 3.71
C PRO A 56 -2.25 2.66 4.90
N ASP A 57 -1.05 2.93 5.41
CA ASP A 57 -0.52 2.29 6.60
C ASP A 57 -1.33 2.73 7.82
N VAL A 58 -2.39 1.99 8.14
CA VAL A 58 -3.20 2.23 9.34
C VAL A 58 -2.50 1.59 10.53
N VAL A 59 -1.73 2.39 11.27
CA VAL A 59 -1.11 1.97 12.54
C VAL A 59 -2.09 2.27 13.67
N CYS A 60 -2.58 1.23 14.35
CA CYS A 60 -3.38 1.38 15.57
C CYS A 60 -2.49 1.11 16.78
N VAL A 61 -2.20 2.15 17.58
CA VAL A 61 -1.49 2.00 18.85
C VAL A 61 -2.51 1.64 19.92
N LEU A 62 -2.47 0.39 20.40
CA LEU A 62 -3.23 -0.05 21.56
C LEU A 62 -2.45 0.34 22.82
N LEU A 63 -2.85 1.43 23.46
CA LEU A 63 -2.36 1.78 24.80
C LEU A 63 -3.18 0.97 25.82
N PRO A 64 -2.54 0.29 26.79
CA PRO A 64 -3.27 -0.31 27.90
C PRO A 64 -4.05 0.80 28.62
N ALA A 65 -5.29 0.49 29.03
CA ALA A 65 -6.05 1.40 29.85
C ALA A 65 -5.28 1.64 31.16
N GLU A 66 -4.90 2.88 31.42
CA GLU A 66 -4.51 3.29 32.76
C GLU A 66 -5.76 3.14 33.63
N ASP A 67 -5.68 2.33 34.69
CA ASP A 67 -6.69 2.34 35.75
C ASP A 67 -6.83 3.80 36.20
N ASP A 68 -8.06 4.33 36.23
CA ASP A 68 -8.38 5.72 36.57
C ASP A 68 -7.71 6.14 37.91
N GLU A 69 -6.51 6.72 37.84
CA GLU A 69 -5.94 7.57 38.88
C GLU A 69 -5.66 8.95 38.29
N GLU A 70 -6.70 9.79 38.45
CA GLU A 70 -6.71 11.25 38.52
C GLU A 70 -5.96 12.06 37.44
N LYS A 71 -6.77 12.74 36.62
CA LYS A 71 -6.39 13.88 35.78
C LYS A 71 -5.48 14.84 36.54
N THR A 72 -4.25 14.99 36.08
CA THR A 72 -3.51 16.25 36.20
C THR A 72 -3.41 16.86 34.82
N GLU A 73 -4.25 17.88 34.57
CA GLU A 73 -4.02 18.83 33.50
C GLU A 73 -2.67 19.50 33.74
N ASP A 74 -1.67 19.20 32.92
CA ASP A 74 -0.69 20.21 32.52
C ASP A 74 -0.12 19.90 31.14
N SER A 75 -0.48 20.74 30.18
CA SER A 75 0.33 21.01 29.00
C SER A 75 0.35 22.54 28.92
N PRO A 76 1.43 23.21 28.48
CA PRO A 76 2.48 22.69 27.59
C PRO A 76 3.91 23.14 27.96
N LYS A 77 4.97 22.46 27.49
CA LYS A 77 6.21 23.13 27.05
C LYS A 77 6.93 22.37 25.93
N GLU A 78 7.07 23.09 24.83
CA GLU A 78 8.10 22.96 23.79
C GLU A 78 9.50 22.87 24.44
N ASP A 79 10.37 21.95 24.00
CA ASP A 79 11.50 22.23 23.09
C ASP A 79 12.56 21.09 23.10
N GLU A 80 13.00 20.75 21.89
CA GLU A 80 14.34 20.31 21.44
C GLU A 80 15.24 19.27 22.18
N THR A 81 15.78 18.35 21.36
CA THR A 81 17.10 17.65 21.46
C THR A 81 17.28 16.63 22.62
N GLU A 82 17.92 15.46 22.52
CA GLU A 82 18.97 14.91 21.66
C GLU A 82 18.94 13.37 21.84
N ILE A 83 19.08 12.58 20.77
CA ILE A 83 19.31 11.13 20.89
C ILE A 83 20.75 10.93 21.37
N SER A 84 20.93 10.64 22.66
CA SER A 84 22.16 10.01 23.15
C SER A 84 21.93 8.50 23.28
N VAL A 85 22.27 7.77 22.22
CA VAL A 85 22.59 6.35 22.33
C VAL A 85 23.76 6.22 23.29
N ASN A 86 23.59 5.45 24.37
CA ASN A 86 24.53 4.45 24.86
C ASN A 86 24.04 3.80 26.17
N SER A 87 23.89 2.47 26.15
CA SER A 87 24.65 1.53 26.99
C SER A 87 24.34 0.09 26.60
#